data_AF-A0A3E4M0Y7-F1
#
_entry.id   AF-A0A3E4M0Y7-F1
#
_cell.length_a   1.000
_cell.length_b   1.000
_cell.length_c   1.000
_cell.angle_alpha   90.00
_cell.angle_beta   90.00
_cell.angle_gamma   90.00
#
_symmetry.space_group_name_H-M   'P 1'
#
loop_
_entity.id
_entity.type
_entity.pdbx_description
1 polymer ?
#
loop_
_entity_poly.entity_id
_entity_poly.type
_entity_poly.pdbx_seq_one_letter_code
_entity_poly.pdbx_strand_id
1 'polypeptide(L)'
;MKVLTVLVPTYNVEKYLRRCLDSLLLPEVLEEIEVLVVNDGSKDGSADIARAYEKKYPQTVVFVDKENGGHGSTINVGIEKAQGTYFKVLDSDDWVNIGDFIEFVKRLKEETADAVICDYRKEHVYNGKSEYFEYKDLEDGKKYNLNEIDLNILHGEYFMMATTTYRTEVLRASGLKMLEKTFYVDMQYNIVPITKVDTFAYYHLDIYRYFIGRKDQSMNMDNFVRNQEHHKRMIKWLIEYYTGIEKDLTPNKREYIEMILTYTLNTHYSIYCEYDKDHKRAYNEIREFDAYLKKTNQRLYDRLNCMAYVRYNRETQFKFVKVDGSKWHKVMVLARKVKGRFAR
;
A
#
# COMPACT_ATOMS: atom_id res chain seq x y z
N MET A 1 -0.96 -26.48 10.90
CA MET A 1 -1.24 -25.46 9.87
C MET A 1 -0.60 -24.18 10.37
N LYS A 2 0.08 -23.41 9.51
CA LYS A 2 0.70 -22.15 9.94
C LYS A 2 -0.40 -21.11 10.19
N VAL A 3 -0.18 -20.23 11.18
CA VAL A 3 -1.10 -19.13 11.52
C VAL A 3 -0.92 -17.98 10.54
N LEU A 4 0.33 -17.64 10.23
CA LEU A 4 0.68 -16.49 9.41
C LEU A 4 1.74 -16.85 8.37
N THR A 5 1.48 -16.52 7.10
CA THR A 5 2.52 -16.39 6.08
C THR A 5 2.97 -14.94 6.02
N VAL A 6 4.26 -14.70 6.24
CA VAL A 6 4.92 -13.44 5.95
C VAL A 6 5.65 -13.56 4.62
N LEU A 7 5.13 -12.91 3.58
CA LEU A 7 5.79 -12.79 2.29
C LEU A 7 6.88 -11.72 2.39
N VAL A 8 8.09 -12.06 1.94
CA VAL A 8 9.23 -11.16 1.81
C VAL A 8 9.63 -11.05 0.32
N PRO A 9 9.08 -10.07 -0.43
CA PRO A 9 9.43 -9.84 -1.82
C PRO A 9 10.87 -9.31 -1.91
N THR A 10 11.71 -9.97 -2.71
CA THR A 10 13.17 -9.77 -2.69
C THR A 10 13.70 -9.44 -4.08
N TYR A 11 14.33 -8.27 -4.24
CA TYR A 11 15.04 -7.90 -5.48
C TYR A 11 16.20 -6.95 -5.20
N ASN A 12 17.45 -7.44 -5.31
CA ASN A 12 18.67 -6.67 -5.10
C ASN A 12 18.74 -5.95 -3.73
N VAL A 13 18.54 -6.70 -2.65
CA VAL A 13 18.42 -6.21 -1.27
C VAL A 13 19.40 -6.90 -0.31
N GLU A 14 20.56 -7.37 -0.81
CA GLU A 14 21.53 -8.15 -0.01
C GLU A 14 21.95 -7.44 1.29
N LYS A 15 21.94 -6.10 1.28
CA LYS A 15 22.32 -5.24 2.40
C LYS A 15 21.30 -5.23 3.53
N TYR A 16 20.04 -5.57 3.26
CA TYR A 16 18.93 -5.43 4.19
C TYR A 16 18.26 -6.75 4.55
N LEU A 17 18.30 -7.73 3.63
CA LEU A 17 17.53 -8.97 3.74
C LEU A 17 17.81 -9.74 5.03
N ARG A 18 19.06 -9.78 5.51
CA ARG A 18 19.41 -10.46 6.78
C ARG A 18 18.66 -9.87 7.97
N ARG A 19 18.63 -8.53 8.09
CA ARG A 19 17.92 -7.83 9.16
C ARG A 19 16.41 -8.11 9.09
N CYS A 20 15.84 -8.09 7.89
CA CYS A 20 14.43 -8.41 7.67
C CYS A 20 14.11 -9.83 8.18
N LEU A 21 14.86 -10.84 7.72
CA LEU A 21 14.63 -12.24 8.09
C LEU A 21 14.92 -12.51 9.58
N ASP A 22 16.00 -11.97 10.13
CA ASP A 22 16.34 -12.13 11.55
C ASP A 22 15.26 -11.55 12.46
N SER A 23 14.55 -10.50 12.04
CA SER A 23 13.44 -9.93 12.81
C SER A 23 12.19 -10.81 12.87
N LEU A 24 12.02 -11.73 11.90
CA LEU A 24 10.88 -12.64 11.83
C LEU A 24 11.15 -14.00 12.50
N LEU A 25 12.40 -14.44 12.51
CA LEU A 25 12.79 -15.80 12.93
C LEU A 25 13.01 -15.88 14.44
N LEU A 26 11.93 -15.62 15.17
CA LEU A 26 11.87 -15.53 16.62
C LEU A 26 11.45 -16.89 17.22
N PRO A 27 12.17 -17.43 18.22
CA PRO A 27 11.87 -18.74 18.82
C PRO A 27 10.43 -18.90 19.30
N GLU A 28 9.81 -17.84 19.83
CA GLU A 28 8.48 -17.85 20.45
C GLU A 28 7.34 -18.09 19.46
N VAL A 29 7.56 -17.82 18.17
CA VAL A 29 6.54 -17.89 17.12
C VAL A 29 6.99 -18.66 15.87
N LEU A 30 8.20 -19.22 15.89
CA LEU A 30 8.84 -19.86 14.74
C LEU A 30 8.01 -21.00 14.13
N GLU A 31 7.33 -21.77 14.99
CA GLU A 31 6.48 -22.89 14.57
C GLU A 31 5.15 -22.42 13.97
N GLU A 32 4.69 -21.22 14.35
CA GLU A 32 3.39 -20.67 13.96
C GLU A 32 3.44 -19.93 12.62
N ILE A 33 4.62 -19.47 12.19
CA ILE A 33 4.76 -18.69 10.96
C ILE A 33 5.36 -19.49 9.80
N GLU A 34 5.03 -19.07 8.58
CA GLU A 34 5.76 -19.33 7.35
C GLU A 34 6.41 -18.02 6.90
N VAL A 35 7.69 -18.03 6.58
CA VAL A 35 8.41 -16.90 5.96
C VAL A 35 8.67 -17.28 4.52
N LEU A 36 7.86 -16.74 3.61
CA LEU A 36 7.94 -17.02 2.18
C LEU A 36 8.80 -15.95 1.50
N VAL A 37 10.03 -16.30 1.13
CA VAL A 37 10.96 -15.39 0.45
C VAL A 37 10.87 -15.62 -1.05
N VAL A 38 10.33 -14.64 -1.78
CA VAL A 38 10.21 -14.72 -3.25
C VAL A 38 11.25 -13.81 -3.88
N ASN A 39 12.29 -14.41 -4.45
CA ASN A 39 13.34 -13.71 -5.18
C ASN A 39 12.91 -13.43 -6.62
N ASP A 40 12.90 -12.16 -6.98
CA ASP A 40 12.45 -11.65 -8.28
C ASP A 40 13.62 -11.52 -9.28
N GLY A 41 14.49 -12.54 -9.32
CA GLY A 41 15.62 -12.57 -10.24
C GLY A 41 16.76 -11.62 -9.88
N SER A 42 17.05 -11.46 -8.58
CA SER A 42 18.17 -10.64 -8.08
C SER A 42 19.50 -10.99 -8.76
N LYS A 43 20.36 -9.98 -8.90
CA LYS A 43 21.72 -10.06 -9.47
C LYS A 43 22.82 -9.86 -8.43
N ASP A 44 22.45 -9.62 -7.18
CA ASP A 44 23.33 -9.52 -6.03
C ASP A 44 23.26 -10.81 -5.16
N GLY A 45 23.83 -10.77 -3.95
CA GLY A 45 23.84 -11.90 -3.02
C GLY A 45 22.50 -12.25 -2.36
N SER A 46 21.38 -11.59 -2.73
CA SER A 46 20.07 -11.80 -2.06
C SER A 46 19.58 -13.25 -2.13
N ALA A 47 19.74 -13.90 -3.27
CA ALA A 47 19.30 -15.29 -3.45
C ALA A 47 20.09 -16.27 -2.58
N ASP A 48 21.40 -16.05 -2.44
CA ASP A 48 22.25 -16.89 -1.59
C ASP A 48 21.95 -16.70 -0.10
N ILE A 49 21.64 -15.48 0.31
CA ILE A 49 21.15 -15.19 1.66
C ILE A 49 19.86 -15.98 1.90
N ALA A 50 18.85 -15.83 1.04
CA ALA A 50 17.55 -16.50 1.21
C ALA A 50 17.69 -18.04 1.28
N ARG A 51 18.48 -18.65 0.39
CA ARG A 51 18.79 -20.10 0.42
C ARG A 51 19.45 -20.54 1.73
N ALA A 52 20.34 -19.72 2.29
CA ALA A 52 20.98 -20.04 3.57
C ALA A 52 19.97 -20.05 4.73
N TYR A 53 18.99 -19.15 4.73
CA TYR A 53 17.91 -19.14 5.72
C TYR A 53 16.94 -20.32 5.56
N GLU A 54 16.55 -20.67 4.32
CA GLU A 54 15.76 -21.88 4.06
C GLU A 54 16.46 -23.13 4.58
N LYS A 55 17.77 -23.29 4.30
CA LYS A 55 18.55 -24.42 4.82
C LYS A 55 18.62 -24.45 6.35
N LYS A 56 18.68 -23.29 6.99
CA LYS A 56 18.77 -23.17 8.46
C LYS A 56 17.42 -23.39 9.15
N TYR A 57 16.32 -23.01 8.51
CA TYR A 57 14.96 -23.08 9.06
C TYR A 57 13.97 -23.75 8.08
N PRO A 58 14.19 -25.01 7.68
CA PRO A 58 13.45 -25.64 6.58
C PRO A 58 11.96 -25.90 6.85
N GLN A 59 11.52 -25.75 8.10
CA GLN A 59 10.10 -25.87 8.52
C GLN A 59 9.37 -24.53 8.59
N THR A 60 10.08 -23.42 8.37
CA THR A 60 9.56 -22.06 8.55
C THR A 60 9.86 -21.18 7.34
N VAL A 61 11.06 -21.24 6.78
CA VAL A 61 11.46 -20.43 5.63
C VAL A 61 11.28 -21.25 4.35
N VAL A 62 10.56 -20.69 3.40
CA VAL A 62 10.39 -21.23 2.05
C VAL A 62 10.98 -20.25 1.05
N PHE A 63 11.89 -20.72 0.21
CA PHE A 63 12.51 -19.89 -0.82
C PHE A 63 11.94 -20.21 -2.20
N VAL A 64 11.57 -19.17 -2.95
CA VAL A 64 11.11 -19.28 -4.34
C VAL A 64 11.94 -18.35 -5.20
N ASP A 65 12.65 -18.93 -6.16
CA ASP A 65 13.40 -18.18 -7.17
C ASP A 65 12.59 -18.10 -8.47
N LYS A 66 12.46 -16.90 -9.04
CA LYS A 66 11.74 -16.67 -10.30
C LYS A 66 12.42 -15.60 -11.15
N GLU A 67 12.08 -15.58 -12.44
CA GLU A 67 12.50 -14.49 -13.32
C GLU A 67 11.89 -13.14 -12.89
N ASN A 68 12.58 -12.03 -13.18
CA ASN A 68 12.13 -10.70 -12.77
C ASN A 68 10.78 -10.30 -13.39
N GLY A 69 9.79 -10.09 -12.52
CA GLY A 69 8.43 -9.65 -12.86
C GLY A 69 7.97 -8.42 -12.07
N GLY A 70 8.80 -7.87 -11.20
CA GLY A 70 8.50 -6.75 -10.31
C GLY A 70 7.74 -7.16 -9.04
N HIS A 71 7.61 -6.21 -8.13
CA HIS A 71 7.00 -6.37 -6.80
C HIS A 71 5.58 -6.98 -6.83
N GLY A 72 4.74 -6.59 -7.81
CA GLY A 72 3.42 -7.21 -7.98
C GLY A 72 3.48 -8.70 -8.32
N SER A 73 4.48 -9.12 -9.12
CA SER A 73 4.68 -10.53 -9.48
C SER A 73 5.07 -11.37 -8.27
N THR A 74 5.90 -10.83 -7.37
CA THR A 74 6.27 -11.53 -6.13
C THR A 74 5.07 -11.71 -5.19
N ILE A 75 4.18 -10.73 -5.10
CA ILE A 75 2.96 -10.84 -4.29
C ILE A 75 1.98 -11.85 -4.88
N ASN A 76 1.81 -11.86 -6.20
CA ASN A 76 0.97 -12.86 -6.88
C ASN A 76 1.41 -14.30 -6.53
N VAL A 77 2.72 -14.58 -6.64
CA VAL A 77 3.29 -15.88 -6.25
C VAL A 77 3.14 -16.14 -4.75
N GLY A 78 3.29 -15.10 -3.93
CA GLY A 78 3.10 -15.18 -2.49
C GLY A 78 1.69 -15.64 -2.09
N ILE A 79 0.66 -15.01 -2.63
CA ILE A 79 -0.75 -15.35 -2.36
C ILE A 79 -1.07 -16.78 -2.81
N GLU A 80 -0.53 -17.20 -3.95
CA GLU A 80 -0.69 -18.57 -4.45
C GLU A 80 -0.09 -19.60 -3.49
N LYS A 81 1.16 -19.37 -3.03
CA LYS A 81 1.93 -20.35 -2.27
C LYS A 81 1.70 -20.32 -0.76
N ALA A 82 1.07 -19.27 -0.22
CA ALA A 82 0.88 -19.10 1.22
C ALA A 82 0.15 -20.29 1.88
N GLN A 83 0.69 -20.75 3.00
CA GLN A 83 0.11 -21.84 3.81
C GLN A 83 -0.49 -21.37 5.14
N GLY A 84 -0.28 -20.10 5.51
CA GLY A 84 -0.81 -19.48 6.70
C GLY A 84 -2.31 -19.20 6.58
N THR A 85 -3.03 -19.26 7.71
CA THR A 85 -4.41 -18.76 7.81
C THR A 85 -4.50 -17.28 7.43
N TYR A 86 -3.49 -16.51 7.82
CA TYR A 86 -3.31 -15.10 7.49
C TYR A 86 -2.09 -14.89 6.61
N PHE A 87 -2.08 -13.76 5.89
CA PHE A 87 -1.04 -13.35 4.97
C PHE A 87 -0.68 -11.88 5.19
N LYS A 88 0.62 -11.62 5.34
CA LYS A 88 1.20 -10.28 5.47
C LYS A 88 2.37 -10.12 4.52
N VAL A 89 2.48 -8.95 3.91
CA VAL A 89 3.67 -8.55 3.15
C VAL A 89 4.60 -7.76 4.06
N LEU A 90 5.88 -8.09 4.06
CA LEU A 90 6.95 -7.31 4.68
C LEU A 90 8.02 -7.04 3.62
N ASP A 91 8.21 -5.76 3.25
CA ASP A 91 9.25 -5.40 2.29
C ASP A 91 10.64 -5.78 2.84
N SER A 92 11.50 -6.29 1.95
CA SER A 92 12.78 -6.92 2.31
C SER A 92 13.84 -5.95 2.84
N ASP A 93 13.57 -4.65 2.79
CA ASP A 93 14.37 -3.59 3.39
C ASP A 93 13.84 -3.07 4.73
N ASP A 94 12.62 -3.49 5.09
CA ASP A 94 11.94 -3.21 6.35
C ASP A 94 12.14 -4.35 7.35
N TRP A 95 11.61 -4.19 8.57
CA TRP A 95 11.66 -5.21 9.63
C TRP A 95 10.48 -5.07 10.59
N VAL A 96 10.31 -6.03 11.49
CA VAL A 96 9.26 -5.98 12.51
C VAL A 96 9.78 -5.50 13.87
N ASN A 97 8.90 -4.94 14.70
CA ASN A 97 9.16 -4.84 16.14
C ASN A 97 9.01 -6.24 16.75
N ILE A 98 10.08 -6.76 17.35
CA ILE A 98 10.13 -8.12 17.90
C ILE A 98 9.01 -8.38 18.92
N GLY A 99 8.83 -7.49 19.90
CA GLY A 99 7.87 -7.71 20.98
C GLY A 99 6.42 -7.70 20.49
N ASP A 100 6.09 -6.68 19.70
CA ASP A 100 4.74 -6.52 19.16
C ASP A 100 4.41 -7.58 18.10
N PHE A 101 5.40 -8.03 17.33
CA PHE A 101 5.21 -9.11 16.36
C PHE A 101 4.93 -10.46 17.03
N ILE A 102 5.62 -10.77 18.14
CA ILE A 102 5.32 -11.98 18.93
C ILE A 102 3.89 -11.93 19.45
N GLU A 103 3.47 -10.81 20.04
CA GLU A 103 2.11 -10.63 20.55
C GLU A 103 1.07 -10.71 19.42
N PHE A 104 1.37 -10.09 18.28
CA PHE A 104 0.53 -10.13 17.09
C PHE A 104 0.26 -11.56 16.61
N VAL A 105 1.31 -12.38 16.45
CA VAL A 105 1.14 -13.78 16.00
C VAL A 105 0.35 -14.59 17.03
N LYS A 106 0.52 -14.34 18.33
CA LYS A 106 -0.29 -14.99 19.38
C LYS A 106 -1.77 -14.65 19.24
N ARG A 107 -2.11 -13.37 19.08
CA ARG A 107 -3.50 -12.91 18.91
C ARG A 107 -4.14 -13.48 17.63
N LEU A 108 -3.37 -13.58 16.53
CA LEU A 108 -3.87 -14.18 15.28
C LEU A 108 -4.35 -15.63 15.41
N LYS A 109 -3.91 -16.38 16.42
CA LYS A 109 -4.33 -17.79 16.63
C LYS A 109 -5.83 -17.93 16.89
N GLU A 110 -6.42 -16.93 17.53
CA GLU A 110 -7.83 -16.92 17.92
C GLU A 110 -8.65 -15.94 17.05
N GLU A 111 -8.00 -15.20 16.15
CA GLU A 111 -8.66 -14.22 15.31
C GLU A 111 -9.41 -14.88 14.15
N THR A 112 -10.56 -14.29 13.82
CA THR A 112 -11.48 -14.72 12.76
C THR A 112 -11.88 -13.60 11.79
N ALA A 113 -11.37 -12.38 11.98
CA ALA A 113 -11.63 -11.25 11.08
C ALA A 113 -11.05 -11.47 9.68
N ASP A 114 -11.65 -10.85 8.67
CA ASP A 114 -11.16 -10.94 7.28
C ASP A 114 -9.84 -10.17 7.09
N ALA A 115 -9.65 -9.12 7.89
CA ALA A 115 -8.41 -8.33 7.95
C ALA A 115 -8.05 -7.98 9.40
N VAL A 116 -6.76 -7.83 9.67
CA VAL A 116 -6.23 -7.31 10.93
C VAL A 116 -5.36 -6.11 10.63
N ILE A 117 -5.67 -5.00 11.30
CA ILE A 117 -5.03 -3.71 11.13
C ILE A 117 -4.15 -3.43 12.34
N CYS A 118 -2.92 -3.03 12.09
CA CYS A 118 -1.94 -2.71 13.12
C CYS A 118 -1.27 -1.36 12.87
N ASP A 119 -0.60 -0.88 13.90
CA ASP A 119 0.17 0.35 13.87
C ASP A 119 1.55 0.11 13.24
N TYR A 120 2.24 1.21 12.93
CA TYR A 120 3.59 1.14 12.37
C TYR A 120 4.43 2.36 12.72
N ARG A 121 5.74 2.24 12.49
CA ARG A 121 6.68 3.35 12.53
C ARG A 121 7.35 3.59 11.20
N LYS A 122 7.61 4.86 10.92
CA LYS A 122 8.51 5.29 9.84
C LYS A 122 9.88 5.59 10.42
N GLU A 123 10.90 4.88 9.94
CA GLU A 123 12.29 5.03 10.33
C GLU A 123 13.04 5.83 9.26
N HIS A 124 13.34 7.09 9.55
CA HIS A 124 13.93 8.03 8.59
C HIS A 124 15.46 7.94 8.57
N VAL A 125 16.03 7.62 7.41
CA VAL A 125 17.50 7.49 7.22
C VAL A 125 18.25 8.78 7.49
N TYR A 126 17.72 9.93 7.05
CA TYR A 126 18.48 11.18 6.98
C TYR A 126 18.66 11.90 8.32
N ASN A 127 17.79 11.63 9.30
CA ASN A 127 17.81 12.28 10.62
C ASN A 127 17.67 11.29 11.79
N GLY A 128 17.54 9.98 11.53
CA GLY A 128 17.33 8.96 12.55
C GLY A 128 16.00 9.10 13.29
N LYS A 129 15.05 9.88 12.76
CA LYS A 129 13.74 10.09 13.40
C LYS A 129 12.86 8.86 13.18
N SER A 130 12.21 8.43 14.25
CA SER A 130 11.17 7.40 14.23
C SER A 130 9.80 8.06 14.43
N GLU A 131 8.90 7.95 13.45
CA GLU A 131 7.55 8.54 13.50
C GLU A 131 6.51 7.45 13.68
N TYR A 132 5.79 7.49 14.80
CA TYR A 132 4.70 6.56 15.11
C TYR A 132 3.40 6.97 14.42
N PHE A 133 2.71 5.98 13.85
CA PHE A 133 1.38 6.13 13.30
C PHE A 133 0.44 5.14 13.98
N GLU A 134 -0.73 5.64 14.38
CA GLU A 134 -1.80 4.86 14.99
C GLU A 134 -3.17 5.24 14.41
N TYR A 135 -4.12 4.30 14.47
CA TYR A 135 -5.53 4.57 14.15
C TYR A 135 -6.28 4.98 15.43
N LYS A 136 -6.14 6.26 15.81
CA LYS A 136 -6.47 6.83 17.14
C LYS A 136 -7.82 6.46 17.75
N ASP A 137 -8.87 6.39 16.93
CA ASP A 137 -10.23 6.16 17.42
C ASP A 137 -10.67 4.69 17.31
N LEU A 138 -9.77 3.80 16.88
CA LEU A 138 -10.00 2.36 16.93
C LEU A 138 -9.56 1.80 18.29
N GLU A 139 -10.34 0.87 18.82
CA GLU A 139 -10.11 0.25 20.13
C GLU A 139 -9.30 -1.05 19.98
N ASP A 140 -8.27 -1.23 20.81
CA ASP A 140 -7.42 -2.45 20.77
C ASP A 140 -8.25 -3.72 20.97
N GLY A 141 -8.03 -4.71 20.09
CA GLY A 141 -8.73 -5.99 20.11
C GLY A 141 -10.15 -5.95 19.56
N LYS A 142 -10.67 -4.77 19.18
CA LYS A 142 -12.05 -4.64 18.71
C LYS A 142 -12.18 -5.04 17.25
N LYS A 143 -13.26 -5.76 16.96
CA LYS A 143 -13.70 -6.13 15.62
C LYS A 143 -14.80 -5.19 15.14
N TYR A 144 -14.66 -4.74 13.90
CA TYR A 144 -15.58 -3.82 13.24
C TYR A 144 -16.14 -4.44 11.96
N ASN A 145 -17.38 -4.12 11.64
CA ASN A 145 -18.00 -4.45 10.35
C ASN A 145 -17.74 -3.30 9.35
N LEU A 146 -16.95 -3.56 8.32
CA LEU A 146 -16.58 -2.57 7.31
C LEU A 146 -17.79 -2.11 6.48
N ASN A 147 -18.87 -2.90 6.42
CA ASN A 147 -20.08 -2.49 5.71
C ASN A 147 -20.94 -1.49 6.50
N GLU A 148 -20.69 -1.34 7.80
CA GLU A 148 -21.57 -0.60 8.73
C GLU A 148 -20.86 0.50 9.53
N ILE A 149 -19.54 0.42 9.69
CA ILE A 149 -18.77 1.39 10.48
C ILE A 149 -18.84 2.80 9.88
N ASP A 150 -18.96 3.82 10.74
CA ASP A 150 -18.75 5.20 10.30
C ASP A 150 -17.27 5.42 9.95
N LEU A 151 -16.97 5.59 8.67
CA LEU A 151 -15.61 5.77 8.15
C LEU A 151 -14.91 7.03 8.69
N ASN A 152 -15.64 7.98 9.29
CA ASN A 152 -15.04 9.15 9.94
C ASN A 152 -14.09 8.76 11.08
N ILE A 153 -14.28 7.58 11.69
CA ILE A 153 -13.37 7.02 12.72
C ILE A 153 -11.92 6.87 12.22
N LEU A 154 -11.72 6.79 10.90
CA LEU A 154 -10.40 6.65 10.29
C LEU A 154 -9.72 8.00 10.01
N HIS A 155 -10.40 9.14 10.22
CA HIS A 155 -9.86 10.49 9.99
C HIS A 155 -9.28 10.72 8.58
N GLY A 156 -9.82 10.03 7.57
CA GLY A 156 -9.33 10.08 6.19
C GLY A 156 -8.09 9.23 5.91
N GLU A 157 -7.63 8.44 6.88
CA GLU A 157 -6.61 7.41 6.67
C GLU A 157 -7.25 6.14 6.10
N TYR A 158 -6.42 5.30 5.46
CA TYR A 158 -6.84 4.01 4.94
C TYR A 158 -5.86 2.90 5.37
N PHE A 159 -6.24 1.67 5.12
CA PHE A 159 -5.45 0.49 5.45
C PHE A 159 -4.44 0.26 4.33
N MET A 160 -3.17 0.39 4.67
CA MET A 160 -2.06 0.21 3.72
C MET A 160 -1.54 -1.22 3.82
N MET A 161 -0.88 -1.70 2.77
CA MET A 161 -0.21 -3.00 2.75
C MET A 161 0.69 -3.22 3.99
N ALA A 162 1.40 -2.18 4.43
CA ALA A 162 2.26 -2.24 5.63
C ALA A 162 1.46 -2.46 6.94
N THR A 163 0.26 -1.89 7.07
CA THR A 163 -0.58 -1.98 8.27
C THR A 163 -1.53 -3.16 8.25
N THR A 164 -1.72 -3.80 7.09
CA THR A 164 -2.79 -4.77 6.89
C THR A 164 -2.27 -6.19 6.81
N THR A 165 -2.94 -7.09 7.52
CA THR A 165 -2.79 -8.54 7.40
C THR A 165 -4.15 -9.10 7.01
N TYR A 166 -4.24 -9.82 5.90
CA TYR A 166 -5.50 -10.39 5.45
C TYR A 166 -5.57 -11.87 5.81
N ARG A 167 -6.78 -12.38 6.06
CA ARG A 167 -7.00 -13.82 6.00
C ARG A 167 -6.70 -14.29 4.57
N THR A 168 -5.88 -15.33 4.40
CA THR A 168 -5.34 -15.75 3.09
C THR A 168 -6.45 -16.04 2.07
N GLU A 169 -7.54 -16.66 2.53
CA GLU A 169 -8.70 -16.96 1.68
C GLU A 169 -9.44 -15.71 1.20
N VAL A 170 -9.40 -14.60 1.95
CA VAL A 170 -10.00 -13.32 1.52
C VAL A 170 -9.21 -12.74 0.34
N LEU A 171 -7.88 -12.80 0.40
CA LEU A 171 -7.02 -12.40 -0.71
C LEU A 171 -7.28 -13.26 -1.95
N ARG A 172 -7.36 -14.58 -1.80
CA ARG A 172 -7.66 -15.51 -2.91
C ARG A 172 -9.05 -15.26 -3.50
N ALA A 173 -10.06 -15.13 -2.65
CA ALA A 173 -11.45 -14.86 -3.07
C ALA A 173 -11.63 -13.49 -3.73
N SER A 174 -10.76 -12.51 -3.43
CA SER A 174 -10.79 -11.20 -4.09
C SER A 174 -10.38 -11.25 -5.56
N GLY A 175 -9.69 -12.32 -5.98
CA GLY A 175 -9.15 -12.44 -7.32
C GLY A 175 -8.02 -11.44 -7.60
N LEU A 176 -7.37 -10.92 -6.56
CA LEU A 176 -6.26 -9.99 -6.70
C LEU A 176 -5.16 -10.60 -7.57
N LYS A 177 -4.89 -9.95 -8.69
CA LYS A 177 -3.73 -10.19 -9.55
C LYS A 177 -3.07 -8.86 -9.87
N MET A 178 -1.98 -8.57 -9.18
CA MET A 178 -1.25 -7.32 -9.31
C MET A 178 -0.55 -7.24 -10.66
N LEU A 179 -0.43 -6.01 -11.18
CA LEU A 179 0.28 -5.77 -12.44
C LEU A 179 1.77 -6.09 -12.30
N GLU A 180 2.29 -6.85 -13.24
CA GLU A 180 3.73 -7.12 -13.32
C GLU A 180 4.47 -5.98 -14.04
N LYS A 181 5.77 -5.87 -13.73
CA LYS A 181 6.69 -4.86 -14.26
C LYS A 181 6.14 -3.43 -14.14
N THR A 182 5.41 -3.17 -13.05
CA THR A 182 4.72 -1.90 -12.77
C THR A 182 5.00 -1.47 -11.34
N PHE A 183 5.30 -0.19 -11.13
CA PHE A 183 5.46 0.41 -9.80
C PHE A 183 4.10 0.87 -9.25
N TYR A 184 4.05 1.15 -7.94
CA TYR A 184 2.86 1.69 -7.25
C TYR A 184 1.66 0.74 -7.22
N VAL A 185 1.94 -0.55 -7.43
CA VAL A 185 0.92 -1.61 -7.48
C VAL A 185 0.39 -1.97 -6.10
N ASP A 186 1.02 -1.50 -5.02
CA ASP A 186 0.52 -1.57 -3.65
C ASP A 186 -0.90 -0.99 -3.52
N MET A 187 -1.27 -0.01 -4.34
CA MET A 187 -2.64 0.49 -4.41
C MET A 187 -3.66 -0.58 -4.86
N GLN A 188 -3.25 -1.54 -5.71
CA GLN A 188 -4.10 -2.69 -6.05
C GLN A 188 -4.32 -3.59 -4.83
N TYR A 189 -3.27 -3.80 -4.02
CA TYR A 189 -3.35 -4.56 -2.78
C TYR A 189 -4.20 -3.86 -1.72
N ASN A 190 -4.18 -2.53 -1.66
CA ASN A 190 -4.98 -1.75 -0.70
C ASN A 190 -6.49 -1.70 -1.07
N ILE A 191 -6.85 -1.91 -2.34
CA ILE A 191 -8.24 -1.75 -2.82
C ILE A 191 -8.94 -3.09 -3.09
N VAL A 192 -8.32 -3.99 -3.86
CA VAL A 192 -9.01 -5.19 -4.37
C VAL A 192 -9.48 -6.11 -3.24
N PRO A 193 -8.68 -6.41 -2.20
CA PRO A 193 -9.10 -7.31 -1.12
C PRO A 193 -10.27 -6.75 -0.30
N ILE A 194 -10.38 -5.41 -0.17
CA ILE A 194 -11.46 -4.74 0.57
C ILE A 194 -12.84 -5.11 0.04
N THR A 195 -12.95 -5.44 -1.26
CA THR A 195 -14.21 -5.91 -1.85
C THR A 195 -14.75 -7.18 -1.17
N LYS A 196 -13.87 -8.00 -0.57
CA LYS A 196 -14.18 -9.25 0.13
C LYS A 196 -13.99 -9.17 1.65
N VAL A 197 -13.59 -8.03 2.20
CA VAL A 197 -13.48 -7.81 3.64
C VAL A 197 -14.81 -7.33 4.18
N ASP A 198 -15.46 -8.12 5.04
CA ASP A 198 -16.65 -7.66 5.76
C ASP A 198 -16.29 -7.25 7.18
N THR A 199 -15.32 -7.92 7.81
CA THR A 199 -14.86 -7.58 9.16
C THR A 199 -13.37 -7.30 9.23
N PHE A 200 -12.98 -6.32 10.03
CA PHE A 200 -11.59 -6.12 10.40
C PHE A 200 -11.43 -6.01 11.92
N ALA A 201 -10.32 -6.54 12.45
CA ALA A 201 -9.90 -6.31 13.82
C ALA A 201 -8.79 -5.26 13.86
N TYR A 202 -8.78 -4.41 14.89
CA TYR A 202 -7.67 -3.49 15.13
C TYR A 202 -6.88 -3.94 16.34
N TYR A 203 -5.56 -4.12 16.18
CA TYR A 203 -4.64 -4.33 17.28
C TYR A 203 -3.70 -3.14 17.37
N HIS A 204 -3.68 -2.49 18.54
CA HIS A 204 -2.77 -1.41 18.88
C HIS A 204 -1.37 -1.99 19.13
N LEU A 205 -0.75 -2.49 18.06
CA LEU A 205 0.54 -3.14 18.03
C LEU A 205 1.37 -2.56 16.90
N ASP A 206 2.58 -2.13 17.24
CA ASP A 206 3.50 -1.47 16.32
C ASP A 206 4.40 -2.49 15.62
N ILE A 207 3.81 -3.29 14.73
CA ILE A 207 4.47 -4.48 14.18
C ILE A 207 5.40 -4.21 13.00
N TYR A 208 5.40 -3.01 12.42
CA TYR A 208 6.08 -2.70 11.16
C TYR A 208 7.02 -1.50 11.29
N ARG A 209 8.28 -1.66 10.86
CA ARG A 209 9.31 -0.61 10.84
C ARG A 209 9.62 -0.24 9.39
N TYR A 210 8.96 0.79 8.89
CA TYR A 210 9.04 1.25 7.52
C TYR A 210 10.27 2.13 7.30
N PHE A 211 11.27 1.62 6.58
CA PHE A 211 12.57 2.23 6.40
C PHE A 211 12.58 3.24 5.24
N ILE A 212 12.46 4.53 5.54
CA ILE A 212 12.20 5.59 4.55
C ILE A 212 13.32 6.63 4.40
N GLY A 213 13.41 7.21 3.20
CA GLY A 213 14.37 8.28 2.88
C GLY A 213 15.64 7.81 2.18
N ARG A 214 15.59 6.67 1.48
CA ARG A 214 16.71 6.16 0.66
C ARG A 214 16.65 6.73 -0.76
N LYS A 215 17.80 6.96 -1.40
CA LYS A 215 17.88 7.55 -2.76
C LYS A 215 17.24 6.65 -3.83
N ASP A 216 17.25 5.36 -3.56
CA ASP A 216 16.82 4.23 -4.39
C ASP A 216 15.33 3.89 -4.23
N GLN A 217 14.60 4.56 -3.33
CA GLN A 217 13.16 4.31 -3.11
C GLN A 217 12.24 4.86 -4.19
N SER A 218 11.28 4.05 -4.62
CA SER A 218 10.28 4.39 -5.64
C SER A 218 9.38 5.59 -5.28
N MET A 219 9.19 5.89 -3.99
CA MET A 219 8.24 6.89 -3.50
C MET A 219 8.76 8.33 -3.42
N ASN A 220 9.98 8.62 -3.85
CA ASN A 220 10.42 10.02 -4.02
C ASN A 220 9.77 10.63 -5.28
N MET A 221 9.47 11.92 -5.27
CA MET A 221 8.76 12.62 -6.35
C MET A 221 9.50 12.60 -7.69
N ASP A 222 10.83 12.69 -7.68
CA ASP A 222 11.63 12.53 -8.90
C ASP A 222 11.43 11.14 -9.52
N ASN A 223 11.24 10.11 -8.69
CA ASN A 223 10.97 8.74 -9.16
C ASN A 223 9.54 8.60 -9.67
N PHE A 224 8.56 9.30 -9.09
CA PHE A 224 7.21 9.37 -9.64
C PHE A 224 7.17 9.99 -11.04
N VAL A 225 7.89 11.10 -11.27
CA VAL A 225 7.99 11.69 -12.62
C VAL A 225 8.71 10.73 -13.58
N ARG A 226 9.80 10.10 -13.15
CA ARG A 226 10.52 9.10 -13.97
C ARG A 226 9.65 7.90 -14.33
N ASN A 227 8.82 7.45 -13.40
CA ASN A 227 7.97 6.26 -13.53
C ASN A 227 6.50 6.61 -13.82
N GLN A 228 6.21 7.80 -14.34
CA GLN A 228 4.83 8.29 -14.51
C GLN A 228 3.95 7.35 -15.36
N GLU A 229 4.54 6.67 -16.35
CA GLU A 229 3.83 5.70 -17.19
C GLU A 229 3.38 4.48 -16.39
N HIS A 230 4.17 4.05 -15.39
CA HIS A 230 3.80 2.95 -14.51
C HIS A 230 2.64 3.39 -13.61
N HIS A 231 2.70 4.60 -13.05
CA HIS A 231 1.60 5.15 -12.28
C HIS A 231 0.32 5.31 -13.14
N LYS A 232 0.46 5.79 -14.39
CA LYS A 232 -0.65 5.92 -15.35
C LYS A 232 -1.29 4.57 -15.65
N ARG A 233 -0.48 3.54 -15.94
CA ARG A 233 -0.95 2.17 -16.18
C ARG A 233 -1.71 1.63 -14.96
N MET A 234 -1.14 1.79 -13.77
CA MET A 234 -1.74 1.31 -12.52
C MET A 234 -3.06 2.01 -12.22
N ILE A 235 -3.12 3.34 -12.27
CA ILE A 235 -4.35 4.08 -11.92
C ILE A 235 -5.47 3.87 -12.95
N LYS A 236 -5.14 3.73 -14.24
CA LYS A 236 -6.13 3.35 -15.27
C LYS A 236 -6.73 1.98 -14.99
N TRP A 237 -5.89 1.01 -14.62
CA TRP A 237 -6.37 -0.32 -14.23
C TRP A 237 -7.32 -0.25 -13.03
N LEU A 238 -6.98 0.54 -12.00
CA LEU A 238 -7.85 0.72 -10.83
C LEU A 238 -9.19 1.39 -11.18
N ILE A 239 -9.18 2.41 -12.05
CA ILE A 239 -10.41 3.08 -12.50
C ILE A 239 -11.31 2.08 -13.24
N GLU A 240 -10.75 1.29 -14.16
CA GLU A 240 -11.49 0.28 -14.92
C GLU A 240 -12.02 -0.83 -14.02
N TYR A 241 -11.18 -1.34 -13.11
CA TYR A 241 -11.57 -2.33 -12.11
C TYR A 241 -12.74 -1.82 -11.26
N TYR A 242 -12.60 -0.62 -10.67
CA TYR A 242 -13.64 -0.02 -9.83
C TYR A 242 -14.94 0.22 -10.61
N THR A 243 -14.85 0.77 -11.82
CA THR A 243 -16.02 1.03 -12.68
C THR A 243 -16.78 -0.26 -12.99
N GLY A 244 -16.07 -1.40 -13.10
CA GLY A 244 -16.67 -2.70 -13.32
C GLY A 244 -17.45 -3.26 -12.12
N ILE A 245 -17.16 -2.81 -10.89
CA ILE A 245 -17.70 -3.40 -9.66
C ILE A 245 -18.48 -2.43 -8.77
N GLU A 246 -18.41 -1.12 -9.00
CA GLU A 246 -18.92 -0.08 -8.08
C GLU A 246 -20.39 -0.26 -7.70
N LYS A 247 -21.19 -0.88 -8.58
CA LYS A 247 -22.62 -1.13 -8.38
C LYS A 247 -22.89 -2.29 -7.41
N ASP A 248 -21.97 -3.24 -7.32
CA ASP A 248 -22.09 -4.43 -6.48
C ASP A 248 -21.57 -4.19 -5.06
N LEU A 249 -20.87 -3.08 -4.84
CA LEU A 249 -20.33 -2.69 -3.54
C LEU A 249 -21.43 -2.13 -2.62
N THR A 250 -21.31 -2.46 -1.32
CA THR A 250 -22.06 -1.76 -0.27
C THR A 250 -21.70 -0.27 -0.29
N PRO A 251 -22.61 0.63 0.16
CA PRO A 251 -22.33 2.05 0.22
C PRO A 251 -21.03 2.38 0.95
N ASN A 252 -20.74 1.68 2.05
CA ASN A 252 -19.55 1.93 2.86
C ASN A 252 -18.25 1.49 2.17
N LYS A 253 -18.22 0.28 1.57
CA LYS A 253 -17.07 -0.17 0.77
C LYS A 253 -16.82 0.75 -0.42
N ARG A 254 -17.90 1.22 -1.07
CA ARG A 254 -17.80 2.18 -2.16
C ARG A 254 -17.14 3.47 -1.70
N GLU A 255 -17.63 4.08 -0.62
CA GLU A 255 -17.06 5.31 -0.09
C GLU A 255 -15.59 5.15 0.32
N TYR A 256 -15.25 4.04 0.99
CA TYR A 256 -13.89 3.71 1.38
C TYR A 256 -12.94 3.60 0.17
N ILE A 257 -13.33 2.86 -0.87
CA ILE A 257 -12.52 2.71 -2.09
C ILE A 257 -12.42 4.04 -2.85
N GLU A 258 -13.52 4.79 -2.96
CA GLU A 258 -13.51 6.11 -3.60
C GLU A 258 -12.59 7.11 -2.88
N MET A 259 -12.49 7.06 -1.55
CA MET A 259 -11.53 7.86 -0.80
C MET A 259 -10.08 7.56 -1.22
N ILE A 260 -9.72 6.27 -1.29
CA ILE A 260 -8.37 5.84 -1.70
C ILE A 260 -8.09 6.25 -3.17
N LEU A 261 -9.06 6.04 -4.06
CA LEU A 261 -8.95 6.43 -5.46
C LEU A 261 -8.80 7.95 -5.60
N THR A 262 -9.52 8.76 -4.82
CA THR A 262 -9.37 10.21 -4.83
C THR A 262 -7.95 10.64 -4.45
N TYR A 263 -7.33 10.04 -3.42
CA TYR A 263 -5.93 10.35 -3.07
C TYR A 263 -4.96 9.93 -4.17
N THR A 264 -5.15 8.75 -4.75
CA THR A 264 -4.30 8.22 -5.83
C THR A 264 -4.41 9.05 -7.11
N LEU A 265 -5.63 9.46 -7.46
CA LEU A 265 -5.89 10.40 -8.56
C LEU A 265 -5.24 11.77 -8.28
N ASN A 266 -5.38 12.31 -7.07
CA ASN A 266 -4.75 13.58 -6.72
C ASN A 266 -3.21 13.52 -6.87
N THR A 267 -2.58 12.41 -6.48
CA THR A 267 -1.16 12.16 -6.73
C THR A 267 -0.87 12.15 -8.22
N HIS A 268 -1.66 11.45 -9.03
CA HIS A 268 -1.48 11.43 -10.48
C HIS A 268 -1.52 12.83 -11.12
N TYR A 269 -2.46 13.67 -10.69
CA TYR A 269 -2.53 15.06 -11.17
C TYR A 269 -1.31 15.85 -10.71
N SER A 270 -0.86 15.66 -9.47
CA SER A 270 0.32 16.36 -8.95
C SER A 270 1.60 16.02 -9.72
N ILE A 271 1.76 14.76 -10.16
CA ILE A 271 2.91 14.34 -10.99
C ILE A 271 3.04 15.22 -12.23
N TYR A 272 1.96 15.42 -12.99
CA TYR A 272 2.00 16.22 -14.22
C TYR A 272 1.90 17.73 -13.97
N CYS A 273 1.03 18.15 -13.05
CA CYS A 273 0.70 19.56 -12.87
C CYS A 273 1.70 20.31 -11.97
N GLU A 274 2.48 19.62 -11.13
CA GLU A 274 3.43 20.24 -10.19
C GLU A 274 4.88 19.83 -10.45
N TYR A 275 5.13 18.55 -10.71
CA TYR A 275 6.49 18.00 -10.64
C TYR A 275 7.14 17.72 -11.99
N ASP A 276 6.36 17.41 -13.03
CA ASP A 276 6.88 17.19 -14.37
C ASP A 276 7.41 18.52 -14.95
N LYS A 277 8.71 18.53 -15.23
CA LYS A 277 9.45 19.70 -15.76
C LYS A 277 9.25 19.85 -17.27
N ASP A 278 8.79 18.81 -17.97
CA ASP A 278 8.37 18.92 -19.37
C ASP A 278 6.90 19.36 -19.43
N HIS A 279 6.69 20.66 -19.23
CA HIS A 279 5.34 21.23 -19.14
C HIS A 279 4.48 20.99 -20.39
N LYS A 280 5.08 20.89 -21.59
CA LYS A 280 4.32 20.65 -22.82
C LYS A 280 3.79 19.22 -22.85
N ARG A 281 4.64 18.24 -22.55
CA ARG A 281 4.23 16.84 -22.42
C ARG A 281 3.22 16.68 -21.30
N ALA A 282 3.53 17.19 -20.11
CA ALA A 282 2.68 17.09 -18.94
C ALA A 282 1.28 17.66 -19.17
N TYR A 283 1.19 18.80 -19.87
CA TYR A 283 -0.07 19.41 -20.27
C TYR A 283 -0.93 18.50 -21.14
N ASN A 284 -0.33 17.88 -22.17
CA ASN A 284 -1.06 16.99 -23.07
C ASN A 284 -1.51 15.73 -22.33
N GLU A 285 -0.59 15.09 -21.58
CA GLU A 285 -0.86 13.87 -20.82
C GLU A 285 -1.99 14.06 -19.80
N ILE A 286 -1.97 15.14 -19.01
CA ILE A 286 -3.01 15.34 -18.00
C ILE A 286 -4.37 15.66 -18.62
N ARG A 287 -4.41 16.38 -19.75
CA ARG A 287 -5.67 16.66 -20.45
C ARG A 287 -6.28 15.41 -21.06
N GLU A 288 -5.46 14.56 -21.66
CA GLU A 288 -5.90 13.27 -22.17
C GLU A 288 -6.37 12.36 -21.04
N PHE A 289 -5.65 12.34 -19.92
CA PHE A 289 -6.03 11.56 -18.74
C PHE A 289 -7.34 12.06 -18.11
N ASP A 290 -7.53 13.38 -17.95
CA ASP A 290 -8.75 13.97 -17.37
C ASP A 290 -9.97 13.68 -18.26
N ALA A 291 -9.82 13.79 -19.59
CA ALA A 291 -10.85 13.41 -20.54
C ALA A 291 -11.17 11.89 -20.49
N TYR A 292 -10.14 11.04 -20.36
CA TYR A 292 -10.31 9.61 -20.15
C TYR A 292 -11.08 9.33 -18.85
N LEU A 293 -10.69 9.94 -17.72
CA LEU A 293 -11.34 9.74 -16.43
C LEU A 293 -12.83 10.11 -16.51
N LYS A 294 -13.14 11.26 -17.12
CA LYS A 294 -14.53 11.70 -17.35
C LYS A 294 -15.34 10.69 -18.14
N LYS A 295 -14.76 10.16 -19.22
CA LYS A 295 -15.41 9.19 -20.10
C LYS A 295 -15.61 7.83 -19.41
N THR A 296 -14.63 7.37 -18.65
CA THR A 296 -14.63 6.03 -18.04
C THR A 296 -15.46 5.99 -16.77
N ASN A 297 -15.34 6.99 -15.89
CA ASN A 297 -16.10 7.05 -14.65
C ASN A 297 -16.43 8.52 -14.27
N GLN A 298 -17.62 8.97 -14.67
CA GLN A 298 -18.11 10.33 -14.43
C GLN A 298 -18.19 10.64 -12.92
N ARG A 299 -18.53 9.66 -12.08
CA ARG A 299 -18.66 9.83 -10.63
C ARG A 299 -17.31 10.11 -9.97
N LEU A 300 -16.27 9.33 -10.27
CA LEU A 300 -14.91 9.60 -9.79
C LEU A 300 -14.37 10.93 -10.34
N TYR A 301 -14.66 11.23 -11.61
CA TYR A 301 -14.31 12.53 -12.20
C TYR A 301 -14.91 13.67 -11.38
N ASP A 302 -16.20 13.64 -11.06
CA ASP A 302 -16.89 14.69 -10.32
C ASP A 302 -16.41 14.78 -8.87
N ARG A 303 -16.22 13.62 -8.21
CA ARG A 303 -15.70 13.53 -6.84
C ARG A 303 -14.36 14.23 -6.70
N LEU A 304 -13.48 14.12 -7.69
CA LEU A 304 -12.14 14.71 -7.66
C LEU A 304 -12.16 16.25 -7.54
N ASN A 305 -13.28 16.92 -7.84
CA ASN A 305 -13.44 18.35 -7.62
C ASN A 305 -13.42 18.76 -6.14
N CYS A 306 -13.54 17.82 -5.20
CA CYS A 306 -13.32 18.10 -3.76
C CYS A 306 -11.86 18.53 -3.50
N MET A 307 -10.90 18.05 -4.31
CA MET A 307 -9.51 18.45 -4.24
C MET A 307 -9.33 19.82 -4.90
N ALA A 308 -9.15 20.86 -4.09
CA ALA A 308 -9.03 22.25 -4.55
C ALA A 308 -7.98 22.42 -5.65
N TYR A 309 -6.87 21.69 -5.57
CA TYR A 309 -5.81 21.70 -6.57
C TYR A 309 -6.30 21.18 -7.94
N VAL A 310 -6.99 20.05 -7.97
CA VAL A 310 -7.51 19.47 -9.22
C VAL A 310 -8.59 20.37 -9.82
N ARG A 311 -9.52 20.85 -8.98
CA ARG A 311 -10.58 21.77 -9.39
C ARG A 311 -10.01 23.02 -10.06
N TYR A 312 -8.99 23.65 -9.46
CA TYR A 312 -8.32 24.82 -10.03
C TYR A 312 -7.64 24.54 -11.37
N ASN A 313 -6.93 23.40 -11.49
CA ASN A 313 -6.31 23.00 -12.76
C ASN A 313 -7.35 22.76 -13.86
N ARG A 314 -8.51 22.17 -13.55
CA ARG A 314 -9.61 22.01 -14.52
C ARG A 314 -10.23 23.35 -14.94
N GLU A 315 -10.52 24.23 -13.99
CA GLU A 315 -11.08 25.57 -14.26
C GLU A 315 -10.17 26.40 -15.17
N THR A 316 -8.85 26.27 -14.99
CA THR A 316 -7.83 26.92 -15.83
C THR A 316 -7.50 26.17 -17.12
N GLN A 317 -8.24 25.10 -17.43
CA GLN A 317 -8.00 24.23 -18.61
C GLN A 317 -6.56 23.71 -18.68
N PHE A 318 -6.00 23.39 -17.51
CA PHE A 318 -4.63 22.95 -17.28
C PHE A 318 -3.56 23.92 -17.79
N LYS A 319 -3.92 25.19 -18.03
CA LYS A 319 -2.92 26.24 -18.29
C LYS A 319 -2.19 26.48 -16.97
N PHE A 320 -1.15 25.70 -16.71
CA PHE A 320 -0.40 25.71 -15.45
C PHE A 320 -0.02 27.14 -15.11
N VAL A 321 -0.75 27.73 -14.15
CA VAL A 321 -0.39 29.02 -13.62
C VAL A 321 0.90 28.76 -12.84
N LYS A 322 2.00 29.44 -13.21
CA LYS A 322 3.23 29.43 -12.41
C LYS A 322 2.92 30.08 -11.06
N VAL A 323 2.38 29.31 -10.13
CA VAL A 323 2.25 29.74 -8.76
C VAL A 323 3.65 29.59 -8.16
N ASP A 324 4.19 30.69 -7.66
CA ASP A 324 5.38 30.69 -6.82
C ASP A 324 5.25 29.56 -5.79
N GLY A 325 6.10 28.53 -5.89
CA GLY A 325 5.99 27.30 -5.11
C GLY A 325 5.98 27.55 -3.60
N SER A 326 6.58 28.65 -3.14
CA SER A 326 6.55 29.07 -1.74
C SER A 326 5.16 29.56 -1.29
N LYS A 327 4.43 30.24 -2.18
CA LYS A 327 3.06 30.71 -1.95
C LYS A 327 2.07 29.55 -2.08
N TRP A 328 2.25 28.67 -3.06
CA TRP A 328 1.41 27.49 -3.22
C TRP A 328 1.53 26.53 -2.02
N HIS A 329 2.76 26.29 -1.54
CA HIS A 329 2.98 25.47 -0.35
C HIS A 329 2.30 26.08 0.89
N LYS A 330 2.40 27.40 1.09
CA LYS A 330 1.68 28.10 2.19
C LYS A 330 0.17 27.98 2.06
N VAL A 331 -0.39 28.16 0.86
CA VAL A 331 -1.82 28.01 0.57
C VAL A 331 -2.28 26.57 0.80
N MET A 332 -1.50 25.57 0.38
CA MET A 332 -1.80 24.16 0.56
C MET A 332 -1.67 23.71 2.02
N VAL A 333 -0.69 24.23 2.77
CA VAL A 333 -0.58 24.01 4.22
C VAL A 333 -1.77 24.63 4.96
N LEU A 334 -2.20 25.83 4.54
CA LEU A 334 -3.40 26.48 5.09
C LEU A 334 -4.67 25.67 4.76
N ALA A 335 -4.82 25.21 3.53
CA ALA A 335 -5.93 24.35 3.09
C ALA A 335 -5.93 22.99 3.82
N ARG A 336 -4.74 22.42 4.10
CA ARG A 336 -4.58 21.20 4.90
C ARG A 336 -4.95 21.40 6.37
N LYS A 337 -4.72 22.59 6.96
CA LYS A 337 -5.22 22.94 8.30
C LYS A 337 -6.75 23.07 8.36
N VAL A 338 -7.40 23.25 7.22
CA VAL A 338 -8.87 23.32 7.08
C VAL A 338 -9.49 21.94 6.76
N LYS A 339 -8.69 20.85 6.72
CA LYS A 339 -9.12 19.48 6.38
C LYS A 339 -10.33 18.95 7.17
N GLY A 340 -10.66 19.52 8.33
CA GLY A 340 -11.84 19.14 9.11
C GLY A 340 -13.21 19.56 8.54
N ARG A 341 -13.30 20.09 7.32
CA ARG A 341 -14.57 20.55 6.72
C ARG A 341 -14.99 19.90 5.40
N PHE A 342 -14.20 18.99 4.84
CA PHE A 342 -14.55 18.32 3.57
C PHE A 342 -15.10 16.89 3.75
N ALA A 343 -15.48 16.53 4.98
CA ALA A 343 -16.28 15.35 5.31
C ALA A 343 -17.76 15.75 5.54
N ARG A 344 -18.36 16.47 4.59
CA ARG A 344 -19.81 16.68 4.53
C ARG A 344 -20.30 16.51 3.10
#